data_AF-A0A4Y9UB04-F1
#
_entry.id   AF-A0A4Y9UB04-F1
#
_cell.length_a   1.000
_cell.length_b   1.000
_cell.length_c   1.000
_cell.angle_alpha   90.00
_cell.angle_beta   90.00
_cell.angle_gamma   90.00
#
_symmetry.space_group_name_H-M   'P 1'
#
loop_
_entity.id
_entity.type
_entity.pdbx_description
1 polymer ?
#
loop_
_entity_poly.entity_id
_entity_poly.type
_entity_poly.pdbx_seq_one_letter_code
_entity_poly.pdbx_strand_id
1 'polypeptide(L)' 'MPKFHFKLVDTRIVADHGVHDLVDETAAQIEAIRLARSLRATRPELVGRNCSVSVVDEQGKSICIIPVDSI' A
#
# COMPACT_ATOMS: atom_id res chain seq x y z
N MET A 1 -19.00 4.26 0.17
CA MET A 1 -17.73 4.58 0.86
C MET A 1 -16.67 4.69 -0.22
N PRO A 2 -15.73 5.65 -0.14
CA PRO A 2 -14.69 5.77 -1.15
C PRO A 2 -13.85 4.49 -1.25
N LYS A 3 -13.48 4.16 -2.49
CA LYS A 3 -12.71 2.97 -2.82
C LYS A 3 -11.25 3.33 -3.01
N PHE A 4 -10.39 2.54 -2.38
CA PHE A 4 -8.95 2.70 -2.44
C PHE A 4 -8.30 1.42 -2.92
N HIS A 5 -7.44 1.53 -3.92
CA HIS A 5 -6.69 0.42 -4.49
C HIS A 5 -5.31 0.37 -3.83
N PHE A 6 -4.95 -0.79 -3.29
CA PHE A 6 -3.67 -1.02 -2.63
C PHE A 6 -2.80 -1.88 -3.51
N LYS A 7 -1.60 -1.37 -3.86
CA LYS A 7 -0.66 -2.10 -4.71
C LYS A 7 0.72 -2.08 -4.09
N LEU A 8 1.39 -3.22 -4.10
CA LEU A 8 2.81 -3.29 -3.80
C LEU A 8 3.59 -2.96 -5.07
N VAL A 9 4.49 -2.00 -4.98
CA VAL A 9 5.30 -1.49 -6.10
C VAL A 9 6.77 -1.39 -5.70
N ASP A 10 7.70 -1.63 -6.60
CA ASP A 10 9.12 -1.28 -6.43
C ASP A 10 9.54 -0.20 -7.46
N THR A 11 9.27 -0.51 -8.71
CA THR A 11 9.50 0.14 -9.99
C THR A 11 8.41 -0.30 -10.98
N ARG A 12 7.83 -1.48 -10.74
CA ARG A 12 6.61 -2.01 -11.37
C ARG A 12 5.64 -2.46 -10.29
N ILE A 13 4.41 -2.76 -10.71
CA ILE A 13 3.43 -3.42 -9.83
C ILE A 13 3.92 -4.84 -9.55
N VAL A 14 4.24 -5.11 -8.28
CA VAL A 14 4.71 -6.41 -7.78
C VAL A 14 3.52 -7.28 -7.36
N ALA A 15 2.53 -6.68 -6.69
CA ALA A 15 1.31 -7.35 -6.29
C ALA A 15 0.14 -6.37 -6.21
N ASP A 16 -1.05 -6.83 -6.57
CA ASP A 16 -2.31 -6.13 -6.34
C ASP A 16 -2.94 -6.69 -5.06
N HIS A 17 -3.15 -5.83 -4.06
CA HIS A 17 -3.78 -6.18 -2.79
C HIS A 17 -5.29 -5.90 -2.79
N GLY A 18 -5.84 -5.47 -3.93
CA GLY A 18 -7.26 -5.27 -4.15
C GLY A 18 -7.75 -3.89 -3.75
N VAL A 19 -9.08 -3.81 -3.65
CA VAL A 19 -9.82 -2.56 -3.40
C VAL A 19 -10.46 -2.64 -2.02
N HIS A 20 -10.26 -1.61 -1.21
CA HIS A 20 -10.85 -1.50 0.11
C HIS A 20 -11.83 -0.32 0.12
N ASP A 21 -13.04 -0.58 0.61
CA ASP A 21 -14.03 0.45 0.91
C ASP A 21 -13.70 1.06 2.28
N LEU A 22 -13.10 2.26 2.28
CA LEU A 22 -12.68 2.95 3.51
C LEU A 22 -13.44 4.27 3.68
N VAL A 23 -13.38 4.85 4.87
CA VAL A 23 -14.15 6.05 5.21
C VAL A 23 -13.56 7.30 4.53
N ASP A 24 -12.24 7.43 4.53
CA ASP A 24 -11.51 8.58 4.00
C ASP A 24 -10.04 8.24 3.65
N GLU A 25 -9.31 9.24 3.15
CA GLU A 25 -7.88 9.14 2.82
C GLU A 25 -7.01 8.81 4.05
N THR A 26 -7.41 9.23 5.26
CA THR A 26 -6.69 8.96 6.51
C THR A 26 -6.76 7.49 6.87
N ALA A 27 -7.96 6.90 6.80
CA ALA A 27 -8.17 5.47 6.99
C ALA A 27 -7.38 4.65 5.96
N ALA A 28 -7.31 5.13 4.71
CA ALA A 28 -6.50 4.52 3.66
C ALA A 28 -5.00 4.53 4.00
N GLN A 29 -4.48 5.63 4.55
CA GLN A 29 -3.09 5.70 5.00
C GLN A 29 -2.81 4.76 6.18
N ILE A 30 -3.70 4.70 7.18
CA ILE A 30 -3.55 3.79 8.33
C ILE A 30 -3.52 2.33 7.85
N GLU A 31 -4.41 1.98 6.93
CA GLU A 31 -4.48 0.64 6.35
C GLU A 31 -3.22 0.33 5.51
N ALA A 32 -2.69 1.29 4.78
CA ALA A 32 -1.44 1.15 4.01
C ALA A 32 -0.24 0.86 4.91
N ILE A 33 -0.14 1.57 6.04
CA ILE A 33 0.88 1.37 7.06
C ILE A 33 0.77 -0.04 7.65
N ARG A 34 -0.47 -0.47 7.97
CA ARG A 34 -0.74 -1.81 8.49
C ARG A 34 -0.32 -2.89 7.48
N LEU A 35 -0.65 -2.69 6.20
CA LEU A 35 -0.28 -3.60 5.12
C LEU A 35 1.23 -3.66 4.93
N ALA A 36 1.92 -2.52 4.89
CA ALA A 36 3.37 -2.47 4.75
C ALA A 36 4.08 -3.22 5.90
N ARG A 37 3.62 -3.04 7.15
CA ARG A 37 4.13 -3.79 8.31
C ARG A 37 3.85 -5.29 8.21
N SER A 38 2.66 -5.67 7.79
CA SER A 38 2.29 -7.08 7.59
C SER A 38 3.15 -7.72 6.50
N LEU A 39 3.39 -7.02 5.38
CA LEU A 39 4.27 -7.48 4.30
C LEU A 39 5.70 -7.66 4.78
N ARG A 40 6.24 -6.69 5.53
CA ARG A 40 7.57 -6.80 6.13
C ARG A 40 7.71 -8.03 7.03
N ALA A 41 6.67 -8.33 7.82
CA ALA A 41 6.69 -9.47 8.75
C ALA A 41 6.47 -10.83 8.05
N THR A 42 5.61 -10.88 7.03
CA THR A 42 5.24 -12.13 6.34
C THR A 42 6.17 -12.46 5.18
N ARG A 43 6.82 -11.45 4.60
CA ARG A 43 7.72 -11.55 3.45
C ARG A 43 8.99 -10.73 3.68
N PRO A 44 9.89 -11.19 4.58
CA PRO A 44 11.15 -10.51 4.83
C PRO A 44 12.02 -10.38 3.56
N GLU A 45 11.79 -11.19 2.53
CA GLU A 45 12.44 -11.08 1.23
C GLU A 45 12.10 -9.80 0.45
N LEU A 46 11.04 -9.08 0.82
CA LEU A 46 10.72 -7.77 0.24
C LEU A 46 11.57 -6.65 0.86
N VAL A 47 12.20 -6.90 2.01
CA VAL A 47 13.03 -5.93 2.70
C VAL A 47 14.35 -5.74 1.93
N GLY A 48 14.68 -4.49 1.61
CA GLY A 48 15.84 -4.12 0.80
C GLY A 48 15.59 -4.18 -0.71
N ARG A 49 14.37 -4.50 -1.16
CA ARG A 49 13.97 -4.45 -2.58
C ARG A 49 13.33 -3.12 -2.97
N ASN A 50 13.36 -2.11 -2.09
CA ASN A 50 12.72 -0.81 -2.28
C ASN A 50 11.21 -0.94 -2.57
N CYS A 51 10.56 -1.96 -2.01
CA CYS A 51 9.13 -2.15 -2.16
C CYS A 51 8.35 -1.11 -1.33
N SER A 52 7.24 -0.63 -1.89
CA SER A 52 6.36 0.35 -1.30
C SER A 52 4.90 -0.02 -1.54
N VAL A 53 4.03 0.23 -0.57
CA VAL A 53 2.58 0.15 -0.74
C VAL A 53 2.10 1.48 -1.32
N SER A 54 1.64 1.46 -2.56
CA SER A 54 0.99 2.59 -3.21
C SER A 54 -0.52 2.47 -3.05
N VAL A 55 -1.15 3.56 -2.62
CA VAL A 55 -2.60 3.68 -2.50
C VAL A 55 -3.10 4.74 -3.46
N VAL A 56 -4.05 4.37 -4.29
CA VAL A 56 -4.76 5.29 -5.19
C VAL A 56 -6.26 5.20 -4.94
N ASP A 57 -6.98 6.31 -5.14
CA ASP A 57 -8.44 6.28 -5.12
C ASP A 57 -9.03 5.67 -6.40
N GLU A 58 -10.36 5.60 -6.47
CA GLU A 58 -11.10 5.10 -7.64
C GLU A 58 -10.89 5.92 -8.92
N GLN A 59 -10.43 7.16 -8.80
CA GLN A 59 -10.12 8.04 -9.93
C GLN A 59 -8.64 7.95 -10.35
N GLY A 60 -7.85 7.13 -9.65
CA GLY A 60 -6.42 6.96 -9.89
C GLY A 60 -5.55 8.05 -9.26
N LYS A 61 -6.11 8.91 -8.40
CA LYS A 61 -5.34 9.90 -7.63
C LYS A 61 -4.49 9.17 -6.60
N SER A 62 -3.20 9.45 -6.58
CA SER A 62 -2.29 8.94 -5.55
C SER A 62 -2.61 9.57 -4.19
N ILE A 63 -2.94 8.73 -3.22
CA ILE A 63 -3.24 9.13 -1.84
C ILE A 63 -1.98 9.08 -0.99
N CYS A 64 -1.27 7.96 -1.01
CA CYS A 64 0.00 7.80 -0.31
C CYS A 64 0.87 6.69 -0.90
N ILE A 65 2.15 6.74 -0.58
CA ILE A 65 3.13 5.69 -0.88
C ILE A 65 3.91 5.43 0.39
N ILE A 66 3.86 4.19 0.87
CA ILE A 66 4.47 3.77 2.14
C ILE A 66 5.59 2.77 1.86
N PRO A 67 6.87 3.13 2.03
CA PRO A 67 7.96 2.18 1.86
C PRO A 67 7.89 1.07 2.91
N VAL A 68 8.01 -0.18 2.47
CA VAL A 68 8.05 -1.36 3.36
C VAL A 68 9.33 -1.36 4.21
N ASP A 69 10.40 -0.75 3.69
CA ASP A 69 11.72 -0.72 4.32
C ASP A 69 11.85 0.29 5.47
N SER A 70 11.01 1.33 5.53
CA SER A 70 11.18 2.45 6.47
C SER A 70 10.07 2.55 7.53
N ILE A 71 9.41 1.43 7.86
CA ILE A 71 8.20 1.41 8.73
C ILE A 71 8.27 0.56 9.99
#